data_AF-B2TNQ7-F1
#
_entry.id   AF-B2TNQ7-F1
#
_cell.length_a   1.000
_cell.length_b   1.000
_cell.length_c   1.000
_cell.angle_alpha   90.00
_cell.angle_beta   90.00
_cell.angle_gamma   90.00
#
_symmetry.space_group_name_H-M   'P 1'
#
loop_
_entity.id
_entity.type
_entity.pdbx_description
1 polymer ?
#
loop_
_entity_poly.entity_id
_entity_poly.type
_entity_poly.pdbx_seq_one_letter_code
_entity_poly.pdbx_strand_id
1 'polypeptide(L)'
;MDIREFSLLEHNNVSVNWEKVEVELGFVICQDVKDFFSRIAGGYIKEIVDFKENYFFNTTGNYEYDHWISFNECEGEIELSLITPKSEDNIENFIINAFREWTGGNDFGHRVLLGDFEFNIGGVLILINNDSGKVEWIDCGYGYFDIYEENPNGVVANSLQEFLDKCVDKRLDD
;
A
#
# COMPACT_ATOMS: atom_id res chain seq x y z
N MET A 1 10.03 14.84 -2.15
CA MET A 1 8.87 14.54 -2.99
C MET A 1 7.73 14.26 -2.06
N ASP A 2 6.61 14.93 -2.23
CA ASP A 2 5.36 14.63 -1.52
C ASP A 2 4.46 13.71 -2.36
N ILE A 3 3.33 13.26 -1.81
CA ILE A 3 2.44 12.31 -2.50
C ILE A 3 1.80 12.95 -3.74
N ARG A 4 1.52 14.26 -3.71
CA ARG A 4 0.96 14.98 -4.86
C ARG A 4 1.96 15.08 -6.00
N GLU A 5 3.22 15.38 -5.71
CA GLU A 5 4.29 15.39 -6.71
C GLU A 5 4.47 13.99 -7.31
N PHE A 6 4.41 12.95 -6.48
CA PHE A 6 4.53 11.56 -6.91
C PHE A 6 3.36 11.08 -7.78
N SER A 7 2.13 11.46 -7.43
CA SER A 7 0.93 11.07 -8.19
C SER A 7 0.87 11.72 -9.58
N LEU A 8 1.60 12.81 -9.79
CA LEU A 8 1.70 13.52 -11.07
C LEU A 8 2.86 13.04 -11.96
N LEU A 9 3.75 12.17 -11.46
CA LEU A 9 4.82 11.60 -12.28
C LEU A 9 4.25 10.70 -13.38
N GLU A 10 4.83 10.80 -14.58
CA GLU A 10 4.48 9.88 -15.66
C GLU A 10 4.77 8.43 -15.25
N HIS A 11 3.81 7.55 -15.53
CA HIS A 11 4.01 6.11 -15.37
C HIS A 11 5.09 5.65 -16.38
N ASN A 12 5.86 4.62 -16.04
CA ASN A 12 7.00 4.17 -16.87
C ASN A 12 8.11 5.22 -17.03
N ASN A 13 8.31 6.05 -16.00
CA ASN A 13 9.45 6.95 -15.94
C ASN A 13 10.79 6.21 -16.02
N VAL A 14 10.80 4.97 -15.53
CA VAL A 14 11.96 4.07 -15.59
C VAL A 14 11.65 2.78 -16.32
N SER A 15 12.68 2.21 -16.95
CA SER A 15 12.58 0.92 -17.62
C SER A 15 12.74 -0.21 -16.61
N VAL A 16 11.65 -0.92 -16.33
CA VAL A 16 11.66 -2.14 -15.52
C VAL A 16 11.53 -3.35 -16.44
N ASN A 17 12.38 -4.35 -16.25
CA ASN A 17 12.18 -5.65 -16.92
C ASN A 17 11.09 -6.46 -16.21
N TRP A 18 9.83 -6.17 -16.55
CA TRP A 18 8.67 -6.85 -15.97
C TRP A 18 8.65 -8.35 -16.24
N GLU A 19 9.13 -8.81 -17.40
CA GLU A 19 9.21 -10.25 -17.70
C GLU A 19 10.12 -10.98 -16.71
N LYS A 20 11.27 -10.39 -16.36
CA LYS A 20 12.16 -10.95 -15.33
C LYS A 20 11.47 -11.02 -13.96
N VAL A 21 10.75 -9.97 -13.57
CA VAL A 21 10.03 -9.91 -12.29
C VAL A 21 8.92 -10.98 -12.25
N GLU A 22 8.12 -11.06 -13.31
CA GLU A 22 7.00 -12.01 -13.45
C GLU A 22 7.48 -13.47 -13.47
N VAL A 23 8.60 -13.76 -14.15
CA VAL A 23 9.20 -15.10 -14.16
C VAL A 23 9.70 -15.51 -12.77
N GLU A 24 10.33 -14.59 -12.03
CA GLU A 24 10.86 -14.86 -10.69
C GLU A 24 9.75 -15.01 -9.64
N LEU A 25 8.67 -14.24 -9.76
CA LEU A 25 7.51 -14.31 -8.85
C LEU A 25 6.54 -15.44 -9.22
N GLY A 26 6.49 -15.86 -10.48
CA GLY A 26 5.62 -16.95 -10.95
C GLY A 26 4.19 -16.51 -11.30
N PHE A 27 3.93 -15.20 -11.40
CA PHE A 27 2.63 -14.64 -11.77
C PHE A 27 2.77 -13.32 -12.53
N VAL A 28 1.71 -12.92 -13.24
CA VAL A 28 1.65 -11.67 -14.01
C VAL A 28 1.41 -10.50 -13.07
N ILE A 29 2.15 -9.41 -13.25
CA ILE A 29 2.02 -8.22 -12.41
C ILE A 29 0.96 -7.27 -12.97
N CYS A 30 0.05 -6.82 -12.11
CA CYS A 30 -1.05 -5.94 -12.50
C CYS A 30 -0.57 -4.51 -12.76
N GLN A 31 -1.39 -3.74 -13.47
CA GLN A 31 -0.99 -2.42 -13.96
C GLN A 31 -0.71 -1.43 -12.83
N ASP A 32 -1.49 -1.46 -11.74
CA ASP A 32 -1.31 -0.54 -10.61
C ASP A 32 0.06 -0.74 -9.92
N VAL A 33 0.51 -2.00 -9.78
CA VAL A 33 1.86 -2.28 -9.28
C VAL A 33 2.91 -1.76 -10.25
N LYS A 34 2.72 -1.96 -11.56
CA LYS A 34 3.65 -1.45 -12.60
C LYS A 34 3.73 0.06 -12.57
N ASP A 35 2.60 0.74 -12.46
CA ASP A 35 2.49 2.19 -12.41
C ASP A 35 3.14 2.75 -11.15
N PHE A 36 3.03 2.08 -10.00
CA PHE A 36 3.71 2.48 -8.78
C PHE A 36 5.24 2.35 -8.89
N PHE A 37 5.74 1.15 -9.18
CA PHE A 37 7.17 0.85 -9.13
C PHE A 37 7.95 1.31 -10.36
N SER A 38 7.29 1.84 -11.38
CA SER A 38 7.95 2.48 -12.52
C SER A 38 8.18 3.98 -12.33
N ARG A 39 8.15 4.45 -11.08
CA ARG A 39 8.48 5.84 -10.69
C ARG A 39 9.60 5.84 -9.64
N ILE A 40 10.59 6.71 -9.80
CA ILE A 40 11.62 6.95 -8.78
C ILE A 40 11.18 8.11 -7.89
N ALA A 41 11.13 7.87 -6.58
CA ALA A 41 10.78 8.89 -5.59
C ALA A 41 11.71 8.90 -4.37
N GLY A 42 12.96 8.44 -4.56
CA GLY A 42 14.03 8.64 -3.58
C GLY A 42 14.07 7.63 -2.43
N GLY A 43 13.29 6.55 -2.50
CA GLY A 43 13.32 5.45 -1.53
C GLY A 43 12.09 5.42 -0.62
N TYR A 44 11.59 6.59 -0.24
CA TYR A 44 10.42 6.73 0.62
C TYR A 44 9.78 8.11 0.43
N ILE A 45 8.46 8.14 0.53
CA ILE A 45 7.67 9.36 0.68
C ILE A 45 7.05 9.30 2.08
N LYS A 46 7.15 10.39 2.84
CA LYS A 46 6.53 10.53 4.16
C LYS A 46 5.71 11.81 4.20
N GLU A 47 4.45 11.69 4.59
CA GLU A 47 3.54 12.82 4.65
C GLU A 47 2.57 12.68 5.82
N ILE A 48 2.10 13.81 6.36
CA ILE A 48 1.04 13.82 7.37
C ILE A 48 -0.30 13.94 6.64
N VAL A 49 -1.22 13.03 6.90
CA VAL A 49 -2.58 13.01 6.34
C VAL A 49 -3.62 13.12 7.45
N ASP A 50 -4.72 13.83 7.19
CA ASP A 50 -5.90 13.81 8.07
C ASP A 50 -6.72 12.55 7.78
N PHE A 51 -6.58 11.55 8.62
CA PHE A 51 -7.20 10.24 8.44
C PHE A 51 -8.58 10.16 9.09
N LYS A 52 -9.56 9.69 8.31
CA LYS A 52 -10.91 9.35 8.76
C LYS A 52 -11.25 7.94 8.29
N GLU A 53 -11.66 7.06 9.21
CA GLU A 53 -11.86 5.63 8.94
C GLU A 53 -12.87 5.44 7.79
N ASN A 54 -13.99 6.15 7.85
CA ASN A 54 -15.06 6.05 6.85
C ASN A 54 -14.70 6.60 5.46
N TYR A 55 -13.60 7.33 5.32
CA TYR A 55 -13.12 7.86 4.06
C TYR A 55 -12.05 6.96 3.45
N PHE A 56 -11.09 6.55 4.29
CA PHE A 56 -10.02 5.68 3.84
C PHE A 56 -10.51 4.25 3.70
N PHE A 57 -11.28 3.69 4.64
CA PHE A 57 -11.59 2.26 4.69
C PHE A 57 -13.02 1.96 4.28
N ASN A 58 -13.15 0.97 3.40
CA ASN A 58 -14.43 0.36 3.06
C ASN A 58 -14.72 -0.77 4.04
N THR A 59 -15.95 -0.79 4.57
CA THR A 59 -16.42 -1.91 5.39
C THR A 59 -16.50 -3.19 4.55
N THR A 60 -16.04 -4.27 5.14
CA THR A 60 -15.98 -5.61 4.57
C THR A 60 -17.15 -6.49 5.03
N GLY A 61 -17.88 -6.05 6.06
CA GLY A 61 -18.86 -6.85 6.78
C GLY A 61 -18.24 -7.66 7.92
N ASN A 62 -16.91 -7.61 8.09
CA ASN A 62 -16.23 -8.16 9.26
C ASN A 62 -16.24 -7.12 10.39
N TYR A 63 -17.18 -7.27 11.32
CA TYR A 63 -17.37 -6.33 12.43
C TYR A 63 -16.11 -6.09 13.27
N GLU A 64 -15.20 -7.05 13.36
CA GLU A 64 -13.95 -6.92 14.11
C GLU A 64 -13.01 -5.88 13.48
N TYR A 65 -12.90 -5.88 12.15
CA TYR A 65 -11.98 -5.01 11.43
C TYR A 65 -12.62 -3.74 10.87
N ASP A 66 -13.93 -3.76 10.61
CA ASP A 66 -14.68 -2.62 10.07
C ASP A 66 -14.68 -1.38 10.99
N HIS A 67 -14.35 -1.58 12.27
CA HIS A 67 -14.27 -0.53 13.29
C HIS A 67 -12.94 -0.52 14.06
N TRP A 68 -11.92 -1.21 13.55
CA TRP A 68 -10.65 -1.38 14.26
C TRP A 68 -9.95 -0.04 14.52
N ILE A 69 -9.98 0.87 13.55
CA ILE A 69 -9.30 2.16 13.67
C ILE A 69 -10.06 3.10 14.60
N SER A 70 -11.39 3.17 14.45
CA SER A 70 -12.22 3.99 15.34
C SER A 70 -12.24 3.45 16.77
N PHE A 71 -12.25 2.13 16.97
CA PHE A 71 -12.16 1.49 18.29
C PHE A 71 -10.87 1.85 19.04
N ASN A 72 -9.76 1.98 18.31
CA ASN A 72 -8.46 2.33 18.87
C ASN A 72 -8.18 3.86 18.88
N GLU A 73 -9.19 4.67 18.57
CA GLU A 73 -9.12 6.13 18.58
C GLU A 73 -8.00 6.71 17.69
N CYS A 74 -7.78 6.14 16.48
CA CYS A 74 -6.69 6.55 15.60
C CYS A 74 -7.07 7.55 14.48
N GLU A 75 -8.24 8.17 14.53
CA GLU A 75 -8.60 9.24 13.58
C GLU A 75 -7.84 10.55 13.87
N GLY A 76 -7.58 11.32 12.81
CA GLY A 76 -6.86 12.61 12.85
C GLY A 76 -5.54 12.60 12.07
N GLU A 77 -4.62 13.49 12.45
CA GLU A 77 -3.31 13.60 11.80
C GLU A 77 -2.43 12.37 12.09
N ILE A 78 -2.11 11.62 11.04
CA ILE A 78 -1.22 10.44 11.10
C ILE A 78 -0.08 10.57 10.08
N GLU A 79 1.03 9.88 10.31
CA GLU A 79 2.09 9.75 9.30
C GLU A 79 1.75 8.61 8.34
N LEU A 80 1.80 8.91 7.04
CA LEU A 80 1.74 7.95 5.96
C LEU A 80 3.13 7.84 5.33
N SER A 81 3.62 6.62 5.19
CA SER A 81 4.85 6.29 4.47
C SER A 81 4.54 5.48 3.22
N LEU A 82 5.16 5.82 2.08
CA LEU A 82 5.18 5.00 0.86
C LEU A 82 6.62 4.60 0.53
N ILE A 83 6.85 3.32 0.26
CA ILE A 83 8.16 2.74 -0.05
C ILE A 83 8.33 2.76 -1.56
N THR A 84 9.26 3.57 -2.07
CA THR A 84 9.38 3.82 -3.51
C THR A 84 10.76 3.43 -4.03
N PRO A 85 10.90 3.12 -5.33
CA PRO A 85 12.21 2.96 -5.93
C PRO A 85 13.08 4.22 -5.72
N LYS A 86 14.32 4.00 -5.29
CA LYS A 86 15.32 5.08 -5.12
C LYS A 86 16.09 5.38 -6.42
N SER A 87 16.24 4.38 -7.26
CA SER A 87 17.01 4.41 -8.52
C SER A 87 16.59 3.24 -9.41
N GLU A 88 17.01 3.27 -10.67
CA GLU A 88 16.85 2.13 -11.60
C GLU A 88 17.74 0.94 -11.22
N ASP A 89 18.85 1.21 -10.51
CA ASP A 89 19.79 0.18 -10.07
C ASP A 89 19.08 -0.88 -9.21
N ASN A 90 19.08 -2.12 -9.69
CA ASN A 90 18.45 -3.28 -9.06
C ASN A 90 16.94 -3.13 -8.81
N ILE A 91 16.23 -2.34 -9.61
CA ILE A 91 14.80 -2.08 -9.43
C ILE A 91 13.96 -3.38 -9.47
N GLU A 92 14.31 -4.36 -10.31
CA GLU A 92 13.57 -5.63 -10.34
C GLU A 92 13.70 -6.38 -9.01
N ASN A 93 14.90 -6.41 -8.42
CA ASN A 93 15.11 -7.07 -7.14
C ASN A 93 14.38 -6.34 -6.01
N PHE A 94 14.34 -5.01 -6.05
CA PHE A 94 13.55 -4.21 -5.12
C PHE A 94 12.06 -4.56 -5.20
N ILE A 95 11.51 -4.68 -6.41
CA ILE A 95 10.11 -5.07 -6.62
C ILE A 95 9.86 -6.50 -6.12
N ILE A 96 10.72 -7.45 -6.48
CA ILE A 96 10.62 -8.85 -6.02
C ILE A 96 10.64 -8.91 -4.49
N ASN A 97 11.50 -8.14 -3.84
CA ASN A 97 11.56 -8.07 -2.39
C ASN A 97 10.30 -7.42 -1.79
N ALA A 98 9.68 -6.43 -2.44
CA ALA A 98 8.42 -5.85 -1.95
C ALA A 98 7.25 -6.86 -1.91
N PHE A 99 7.32 -7.95 -2.69
CA PHE A 99 6.38 -9.09 -2.60
C PHE A 99 6.78 -10.14 -1.57
N ARG A 100 8.05 -10.23 -1.16
CA ARG A 100 8.61 -11.34 -0.36
C ARG A 100 9.02 -10.95 1.05
N GLU A 101 9.54 -9.75 1.24
CA GLU A 101 10.15 -9.28 2.48
C GLU A 101 9.14 -8.46 3.28
N TRP A 102 8.42 -9.15 4.15
CA TRP A 102 7.45 -8.58 5.07
C TRP A 102 7.97 -8.61 6.49
N THR A 103 7.46 -7.71 7.32
CA THR A 103 7.72 -7.76 8.76
C THR A 103 7.27 -9.11 9.32
N GLY A 104 8.20 -9.83 9.95
CA GLY A 104 7.91 -11.12 10.59
C GLY A 104 8.01 -12.38 9.71
N GLY A 105 8.33 -12.26 8.41
CA GLY A 105 8.52 -13.42 7.53
C GLY A 105 7.23 -14.11 7.05
N ASN A 106 6.10 -13.40 7.11
CA ASN A 106 4.80 -13.88 6.63
C ASN A 106 4.72 -13.85 5.09
N ASP A 107 4.06 -14.84 4.50
CA ASP A 107 3.77 -14.92 3.08
C ASP A 107 2.39 -14.29 2.80
N PHE A 108 2.38 -13.20 2.03
CA PHE A 108 1.17 -12.50 1.62
C PHE A 108 0.81 -12.75 0.15
N GLY A 109 1.28 -13.87 -0.39
CA GLY A 109 0.94 -14.37 -1.73
C GLY A 109 1.20 -13.31 -2.79
N HIS A 110 0.16 -12.96 -3.55
CA HIS A 110 0.27 -11.99 -4.63
C HIS A 110 0.06 -10.53 -4.16
N ARG A 111 0.23 -10.22 -2.87
CA ARG A 111 0.18 -8.82 -2.41
C ARG A 111 1.57 -8.22 -2.45
N VAL A 112 1.65 -6.92 -2.67
CA VAL A 112 2.91 -6.17 -2.60
C VAL A 112 2.80 -5.06 -1.56
N LEU A 113 3.85 -4.90 -0.77
CA LEU A 113 3.93 -3.83 0.20
C LEU A 113 4.10 -2.48 -0.49
N LEU A 114 3.18 -1.56 -0.21
CA LEU A 114 3.23 -0.17 -0.66
C LEU A 114 3.88 0.74 0.38
N GLY A 115 3.62 0.49 1.65
CA GLY A 115 4.03 1.33 2.76
C GLY A 115 3.15 1.10 3.98
N ASP A 116 2.92 2.14 4.78
CA ASP A 116 2.25 2.03 6.07
C ASP A 116 1.58 3.35 6.52
N PHE A 117 0.54 3.19 7.32
CA PHE A 117 0.00 4.24 8.20
C PHE A 117 0.56 4.02 9.60
N GLU A 118 1.18 5.05 10.17
CA GLU A 118 1.67 5.03 11.56
C GLU A 118 0.60 5.61 12.49
N PHE A 119 -0.12 4.71 13.14
CA PHE A 119 -1.12 5.06 14.15
C PHE A 119 -0.53 5.02 15.56
N ASN A 120 -1.27 5.51 16.56
CA ASN A 120 -0.93 5.39 17.98
C ASN A 120 -0.81 3.92 18.45
N ILE A 121 -1.44 2.98 17.73
CA ILE A 121 -1.36 1.54 17.94
C ILE A 121 -0.20 0.85 17.21
N GLY A 122 0.59 1.61 16.44
CA GLY A 122 1.68 1.12 15.60
C GLY A 122 1.37 1.19 14.11
N GLY A 123 2.28 0.64 13.31
CA GLY A 123 2.21 0.65 11.85
C GLY A 123 1.21 -0.36 11.30
N VAL A 124 0.25 0.14 10.53
CA VAL A 124 -0.66 -0.66 9.70
C VAL A 124 -0.15 -0.63 8.27
N LEU A 125 0.12 -1.79 7.69
CA LEU A 125 0.68 -1.88 6.35
C LEU A 125 -0.39 -1.62 5.28
N ILE A 126 0.04 -1.00 4.18
CA ILE A 126 -0.78 -0.67 3.01
C ILE A 126 -0.24 -1.47 1.83
N LEU A 127 -1.12 -2.24 1.19
CA LEU A 127 -0.73 -3.25 0.21
C LEU A 127 -1.49 -3.05 -1.10
N ILE A 128 -0.93 -3.48 -2.21
CA ILE A 128 -1.71 -3.68 -3.45
C ILE A 128 -1.92 -5.19 -3.62
N ASN A 129 -3.17 -5.59 -3.76
CA ASN A 129 -3.54 -6.94 -4.17
C ASN A 129 -3.34 -7.08 -5.68
N ASN A 130 -2.35 -7.85 -6.11
CA ASN A 130 -2.03 -7.99 -7.53
C ASN A 130 -3.17 -8.64 -8.33
N ASP A 131 -3.95 -9.54 -7.71
CA ASP A 131 -5.02 -10.24 -8.42
C ASP A 131 -6.23 -9.34 -8.66
N SER A 132 -6.53 -8.42 -7.73
CA SER A 132 -7.70 -7.53 -7.82
C SER A 132 -7.38 -6.08 -8.18
N GLY A 133 -6.13 -5.65 -8.08
CA GLY A 133 -5.69 -4.25 -8.21
C GLY A 133 -6.13 -3.33 -7.06
N LYS A 134 -6.70 -3.89 -5.99
CA LYS A 134 -7.22 -3.09 -4.86
C LYS A 134 -6.09 -2.73 -3.91
N VAL A 135 -6.20 -1.56 -3.28
CA VAL A 135 -5.36 -1.18 -2.16
C VAL A 135 -6.02 -1.66 -0.88
N GLU A 136 -5.26 -2.42 -0.10
CA GLU A 136 -5.71 -3.13 1.08
C GLU A 136 -4.88 -2.69 2.30
N TRP A 137 -5.39 -2.92 3.50
CA TRP A 137 -4.65 -2.63 4.74
C TRP A 137 -4.57 -3.85 5.65
N ILE A 138 -3.49 -3.93 6.42
CA ILE A 138 -3.31 -5.02 7.37
C ILE A 138 -2.57 -4.58 8.64
N ASP A 139 -3.10 -5.00 9.78
CA ASP A 139 -2.43 -4.94 11.07
C ASP A 139 -1.71 -6.27 11.31
N CYS A 140 -0.38 -6.26 11.21
CA CYS A 140 0.43 -7.47 11.38
C CYS A 140 0.33 -8.09 12.78
N GLY A 141 -0.11 -7.34 13.79
CA GLY A 141 -0.30 -7.84 15.15
C GLY A 141 -1.59 -8.66 15.33
N TYR A 142 -2.56 -8.50 14.42
CA TYR A 142 -3.92 -9.04 14.55
C TYR A 142 -4.44 -9.74 13.28
N GLY A 143 -3.63 -9.86 12.23
CA GLY A 143 -3.94 -10.66 11.05
C GLY A 143 -3.85 -12.17 11.30
N TYR A 144 -4.65 -12.96 10.56
CA TYR A 144 -4.65 -14.42 10.65
C TYR A 144 -3.99 -15.04 9.42
N PHE A 145 -2.65 -15.04 9.41
CA PHE A 145 -1.83 -15.36 8.22
C PHE A 145 -1.87 -16.82 7.76
N ASP A 146 -2.54 -17.70 8.51
CA ASP A 146 -2.72 -19.11 8.12
C ASP A 146 -3.77 -19.29 7.01
N ILE A 147 -4.69 -18.32 6.82
CA ILE A 147 -5.69 -18.35 5.75
C ILE A 147 -5.59 -17.06 4.92
N TYR A 148 -5.19 -17.23 3.66
CA TYR A 148 -4.90 -16.13 2.75
C TYR A 148 -6.10 -15.21 2.50
N GLU A 149 -7.30 -15.78 2.43
CA GLU A 149 -8.55 -15.08 2.17
C GLU A 149 -9.13 -14.35 3.38
N GLU A 150 -8.66 -14.68 4.60
CA GLU A 150 -9.02 -13.98 5.83
C GLU A 150 -8.15 -12.73 6.06
N ASN A 151 -7.20 -12.47 5.17
CA ASN A 151 -6.43 -11.24 5.08
C ASN A 151 -6.64 -10.63 3.67
N PRO A 152 -6.77 -9.32 3.52
CA PRO A 152 -6.46 -8.22 4.45
C PRO A 152 -7.53 -7.99 5.52
N ASN A 153 -7.26 -7.06 6.45
CA ASN A 153 -8.28 -6.56 7.37
C ASN A 153 -9.31 -5.66 6.66
N GLY A 154 -8.97 -5.09 5.50
CA GLY A 154 -9.95 -4.41 4.64
C GLY A 154 -9.38 -3.77 3.38
N VAL A 155 -10.24 -3.07 2.65
CA VAL A 155 -9.92 -2.36 1.40
C VAL A 155 -9.91 -0.86 1.65
N VAL A 156 -8.81 -0.20 1.28
CA VAL A 156 -8.63 1.25 1.37
C VAL A 156 -9.06 1.95 0.06
N ALA A 157 -8.82 1.34 -1.09
CA ALA A 157 -9.19 1.90 -2.38
C ALA A 157 -9.35 0.81 -3.44
N ASN A 158 -10.11 1.08 -4.49
CA ASN A 158 -10.30 0.13 -5.59
C ASN A 158 -9.19 0.20 -6.64
N SER A 159 -8.30 1.19 -6.55
CA SER A 159 -7.11 1.33 -7.38
C SER A 159 -6.03 2.15 -6.66
N LEU A 160 -4.81 2.08 -7.18
CA LEU A 160 -3.70 2.92 -6.71
C LEU A 160 -4.03 4.41 -6.84
N GLN A 161 -4.60 4.84 -7.96
CA GLN A 161 -4.88 6.26 -8.17
C GLN A 161 -5.93 6.78 -7.17
N GLU A 162 -6.98 6.00 -6.91
CA GLU A 162 -7.98 6.37 -5.89
C GLU A 162 -7.32 6.50 -4.51
N PHE A 163 -6.39 5.59 -4.15
CA PHE A 163 -5.64 5.70 -2.91
C PHE A 163 -4.77 6.97 -2.84
N LEU A 164 -3.99 7.26 -3.90
CA LEU A 164 -3.15 8.46 -3.95
C LEU A 164 -4.00 9.74 -3.87
N ASP A 165 -5.15 9.77 -4.54
CA ASP A 165 -6.10 10.87 -4.50
C ASP A 165 -6.61 11.11 -3.07
N LYS A 166 -6.96 10.03 -2.35
CA LYS A 166 -7.36 10.13 -0.93
C LYS A 166 -6.28 10.72 -0.03
N CYS A 167 -5.01 10.41 -0.31
CA CYS A 167 -3.88 10.89 0.49
C CYS A 167 -3.58 12.38 0.27
N VAL A 168 -3.89 12.92 -0.91
CA VAL A 168 -3.68 14.35 -1.23
C VAL A 168 -4.91 15.22 -0.98
N ASP A 169 -6.07 14.60 -0.74
CA ASP A 169 -7.33 15.26 -0.50
C ASP A 169 -7.37 15.89 0.88
N LYS A 170 -6.81 17.09 0.96
CA LYS A 170 -7.03 18.01 2.08
C LYS A 170 -8.45 18.53 1.96
N ARG A 171 -9.45 17.74 2.33
CA ARG A 171 -10.78 18.29 2.65
C ARG A 171 -10.60 19.17 3.88
N LEU A 172 -10.24 20.41 3.57
CA LEU A 172 -10.40 21.59 4.41
C LEU A 172 -11.79 21.50 5.01
N ASP A 173 -11.85 21.62 6.32
CA ASP A 173 -13.09 21.67 7.11
C ASP A 173 -14.19 22.47 6.38
N ASP A 174 -15.33 21.81 6.14
CA ASP A 174 -16.63 22.49 6.05
C ASP A 174 -17.15 22.73 7.48
#